data_AF-A0AAX3FUH9-F1
#
_entry.id   AF-A0AAX3FUH9-F1
#
_cell.length_a   1.000
_cell.length_b   1.000
_cell.length_c   1.000
_cell.angle_alpha   90.00
_cell.angle_beta   90.00
_cell.angle_gamma   90.00
#
_symmetry.space_group_name_H-M   'P 1'
#
loop_
_entity.id
_entity.type
_entity.pdbx_description
1 polymer ?
#
loop_
_entity_poly.entity_id
_entity_poly.type
_entity_poly.pdbx_seq_one_letter_code
_entity_poly.pdbx_strand_id
1 'polypeptide(L)'
;MSWKLSNSALEQQLERLFQKDGIDFGTPGFYDEPNFLKNEQRDPRYLENYARYVEARSYEADYLTEAKRKIDIAVQVLFAAVKKDGRLGACVDVSGMLGRMLDRLGIWNYVATTTLTIEFPVSADRPPQHFWTFDVGSFTAAHAIVVAPPFCVVDVTAALQAYERPVLNFLPNFIVSETFTSASWKPEDLMNHQMLRSIPLQFGNFDTFLKRTNPQMLSVMKALPARQVSHGETTLKYVIVAVGGTIEPLEGVVGYKPCGRTALTIFDQDILPLVECS
;
A
#
# COMPACT_ATOMS: atom_id res chain seq x y z
N MET A 1 19.40 -2.64 -11.50
CA MET A 1 18.62 -2.68 -10.24
C MET A 1 18.24 -4.13 -9.94
N SER A 2 17.96 -4.48 -8.68
CA SER A 2 17.44 -5.81 -8.33
C SER A 2 16.31 -5.68 -7.31
N TRP A 3 15.30 -6.53 -7.44
CA TRP A 3 14.19 -6.62 -6.50
C TRP A 3 14.56 -7.58 -5.36
N LYS A 4 14.53 -7.08 -4.12
CA LYS A 4 15.07 -7.80 -2.96
C LYS A 4 14.13 -8.84 -2.36
N LEU A 5 12.85 -8.81 -2.73
CA LEU A 5 11.84 -9.74 -2.22
C LEU A 5 11.60 -10.96 -3.12
N SER A 6 12.28 -11.02 -4.27
CA SER A 6 12.17 -12.17 -5.18
C SER A 6 12.40 -13.49 -4.45
N ASN A 7 11.53 -14.46 -4.74
CA ASN A 7 11.53 -15.79 -4.16
C ASN A 7 11.00 -16.78 -5.21
N SER A 8 11.94 -17.42 -5.92
CA SER A 8 11.62 -18.30 -7.05
C SER A 8 10.75 -19.50 -6.67
N ALA A 9 10.87 -20.02 -5.45
CA ALA A 9 10.04 -21.14 -4.99
C ALA A 9 8.58 -20.71 -4.80
N LEU A 10 8.36 -19.53 -4.22
CA LEU A 10 7.02 -18.97 -4.03
C LEU A 10 6.42 -18.51 -5.37
N GLU A 11 7.23 -17.89 -6.23
CA GLU A 11 6.85 -17.51 -7.61
C GLU A 11 6.29 -18.73 -8.36
N GLN A 12 7.07 -19.82 -8.47
CA GLN A 12 6.63 -21.04 -9.15
C GLN A 12 5.40 -21.69 -8.50
N GLN A 13 5.27 -21.61 -7.17
CA GLN A 13 4.09 -22.12 -6.48
C GLN A 13 2.82 -21.35 -6.89
N LEU A 14 2.91 -20.02 -6.96
CA LEU A 14 1.78 -19.15 -7.33
C LEU A 14 1.45 -19.27 -8.81
N GLU A 15 2.45 -19.39 -9.70
CA GLU A 15 2.21 -19.63 -11.12
C GLU A 15 1.45 -20.94 -11.36
N ARG A 16 1.81 -22.02 -10.66
CA ARG A 16 1.06 -23.28 -10.76
C ARG A 16 -0.38 -23.14 -10.25
N LEU A 17 -0.61 -22.32 -9.22
CA LEU A 17 -1.96 -22.02 -8.74
C LEU A 17 -2.77 -21.30 -9.83
N PHE A 18 -2.22 -20.23 -10.40
CA PHE A 18 -2.89 -19.46 -11.46
C PHE A 18 -3.13 -20.30 -12.72
N GLN A 19 -2.16 -21.12 -13.14
CA GLN A 19 -2.31 -22.06 -14.25
C GLN A 19 -3.44 -23.06 -14.00
N LYS A 20 -3.49 -23.65 -12.81
CA LYS A 20 -4.53 -24.61 -12.41
C LYS A 20 -5.92 -23.95 -12.45
N ASP A 21 -6.00 -22.69 -12.04
CA ASP A 21 -7.25 -21.93 -11.99
C ASP A 21 -7.61 -21.29 -13.35
N GLY A 22 -6.79 -21.50 -14.38
CA GLY A 22 -7.02 -21.01 -15.75
C GLY A 22 -6.94 -19.49 -15.86
N ILE A 23 -6.03 -18.87 -15.10
CA ILE A 23 -5.80 -17.43 -15.07
C ILE A 23 -4.56 -17.12 -15.91
N ASP A 24 -4.66 -16.18 -16.84
CA ASP A 24 -3.50 -15.61 -17.52
C ASP A 24 -2.81 -14.61 -16.57
N PHE A 25 -1.59 -14.92 -16.16
CA PHE A 25 -0.78 -14.11 -15.24
C PHE A 25 0.39 -13.42 -15.97
N GLY A 26 0.33 -13.31 -17.30
CA GLY A 26 1.40 -12.73 -18.11
C GLY A 26 1.54 -11.21 -17.99
N THR A 27 0.51 -10.50 -17.50
CA THR A 27 0.47 -9.04 -17.45
C THR A 27 0.11 -8.50 -16.07
N PRO A 28 0.64 -7.32 -15.67
CA PRO A 28 0.17 -6.61 -14.48
C PRO A 28 -1.33 -6.37 -14.51
N GLY A 29 -1.98 -6.29 -13.35
CA GLY A 29 -3.43 -6.12 -13.30
C GLY A 29 -4.24 -7.38 -13.58
N PHE A 30 -3.64 -8.57 -13.71
CA PHE A 30 -4.40 -9.80 -14.02
C PHE A 30 -5.44 -10.19 -12.95
N TYR A 31 -5.50 -9.50 -11.82
CA TYR A 31 -6.59 -9.68 -10.87
C TYR A 31 -7.97 -9.25 -11.44
N ASP A 32 -8.00 -8.53 -12.58
CA ASP A 32 -9.21 -8.25 -13.35
C ASP A 32 -9.63 -9.40 -14.30
N GLU A 33 -8.82 -10.46 -14.46
CA GLU A 33 -9.18 -11.61 -15.30
C GLU A 33 -10.48 -12.28 -14.80
N PRO A 34 -11.41 -12.69 -15.67
CA PRO A 34 -12.68 -13.29 -15.26
C PRO A 34 -12.54 -14.50 -14.34
N ASN A 35 -11.50 -15.33 -14.53
CA ASN A 35 -11.26 -16.47 -13.66
C ASN A 35 -10.63 -16.08 -12.32
N PHE A 36 -9.85 -14.99 -12.27
CA PHE A 36 -9.38 -14.44 -11.01
C PHE A 36 -10.56 -13.90 -10.19
N LEU A 37 -11.39 -13.06 -10.79
CA LEU A 37 -12.57 -12.48 -10.14
C LEU A 37 -13.54 -13.56 -9.63
N LYS A 38 -13.74 -14.66 -10.38
CA LYS A 38 -14.55 -15.80 -9.90
C LYS A 38 -13.96 -16.46 -8.65
N ASN A 39 -12.64 -16.57 -8.56
CA ASN A 39 -11.98 -17.12 -7.38
C ASN A 39 -12.04 -16.15 -6.20
N GLU A 40 -11.81 -14.86 -6.44
CA GLU A 40 -11.92 -13.80 -5.43
C GLU A 40 -13.34 -13.68 -4.86
N GLN A 41 -14.38 -13.76 -5.70
CA GLN A 41 -15.77 -13.75 -5.24
C GLN A 41 -16.10 -14.93 -4.30
N ARG A 42 -15.40 -16.05 -4.43
CA ARG A 42 -15.54 -17.22 -3.55
C ARG A 42 -14.69 -17.11 -2.29
N ASP A 43 -13.50 -16.54 -2.43
CA ASP A 43 -12.56 -16.29 -1.35
C ASP A 43 -11.90 -14.92 -1.56
N PRO A 44 -12.36 -13.85 -0.87
CA PRO A 44 -11.80 -12.51 -1.02
C PRO A 44 -10.29 -12.43 -0.76
N ARG A 45 -9.70 -13.43 -0.10
CA ARG A 45 -8.26 -13.53 0.14
C ARG A 45 -7.49 -13.92 -1.11
N TYR A 46 -8.15 -14.29 -2.20
CA TYR A 46 -7.46 -14.68 -3.42
C TYR A 46 -6.58 -13.55 -3.96
N LEU A 47 -6.96 -12.29 -3.73
CA LEU A 47 -6.15 -11.10 -4.04
C LEU A 47 -4.78 -11.08 -3.33
N GLU A 48 -4.68 -11.68 -2.14
CA GLU A 48 -3.42 -11.79 -1.41
C GLU A 48 -2.39 -12.61 -2.19
N ASN A 49 -2.83 -13.59 -3.01
CA ASN A 49 -1.94 -14.36 -3.87
C ASN A 49 -1.30 -13.49 -4.96
N TYR A 50 -2.04 -12.51 -5.49
CA TYR A 50 -1.51 -11.54 -6.44
C TYR A 50 -0.42 -10.67 -5.80
N ALA A 51 -0.66 -10.10 -4.62
CA ALA A 51 0.35 -9.32 -3.90
C ALA A 51 1.61 -10.13 -3.57
N ARG A 52 1.43 -11.38 -3.12
CA ARG A 52 2.54 -12.30 -2.87
C ARG A 52 3.30 -12.65 -4.15
N TYR A 53 2.61 -12.75 -5.29
CA TYR A 53 3.24 -12.97 -6.59
C TYR A 53 4.08 -11.75 -6.99
N VAL A 54 3.55 -10.54 -6.86
CA VAL A 54 4.29 -9.29 -7.12
C VAL A 54 5.58 -9.23 -6.29
N GLU A 55 5.55 -9.64 -5.02
CA GLU A 55 6.77 -9.69 -4.20
C GLU A 55 7.74 -10.80 -4.60
N ALA A 56 7.23 -12.01 -4.84
CA ALA A 56 8.07 -13.16 -5.11
C ALA A 56 8.67 -13.16 -6.53
N ARG A 57 8.02 -12.47 -7.47
CA ARG A 57 8.38 -12.47 -8.88
C ARG A 57 9.81 -11.99 -9.12
N SER A 58 10.45 -12.60 -10.11
CA SER A 58 11.75 -12.15 -10.61
C SER A 58 11.56 -11.07 -11.67
N TYR A 59 12.33 -9.99 -11.58
CA TYR A 59 12.20 -8.84 -12.48
C TYR A 59 13.52 -8.57 -13.18
N GLU A 60 13.44 -8.35 -14.49
CA GLU A 60 14.58 -7.92 -15.29
C GLU A 60 15.03 -6.50 -14.88
N ALA A 61 16.34 -6.25 -14.96
CA ALA A 61 16.92 -4.97 -14.55
C ALA A 61 16.39 -3.79 -15.38
N ASP A 62 16.14 -4.01 -16.67
CA ASP A 62 15.60 -3.00 -17.59
C ASP A 62 14.14 -2.67 -17.24
N TYR A 63 13.34 -3.69 -16.92
CA TYR A 63 11.98 -3.48 -16.41
C TYR A 63 12.00 -2.64 -15.13
N LEU A 64 12.85 -2.96 -14.15
CA LEU A 64 12.91 -2.21 -12.89
C LEU A 64 13.35 -0.76 -13.09
N THR A 65 14.26 -0.52 -14.04
CA THR A 65 14.73 0.83 -14.37
C THR A 65 13.61 1.67 -14.98
N GLU A 66 12.86 1.09 -15.92
CA GLU A 66 11.75 1.77 -16.56
C GLU A 66 10.55 1.94 -15.60
N ALA A 67 10.25 0.93 -14.79
CA ALA A 67 9.21 1.00 -13.77
C ALA A 67 9.50 2.12 -12.77
N LYS A 68 10.75 2.25 -12.30
CA LYS A 68 11.19 3.34 -11.42
C LYS A 68 10.84 4.71 -12.00
N ARG A 69 11.26 4.97 -13.24
CA ARG A 69 11.02 6.25 -13.93
C ARG A 69 9.53 6.57 -14.01
N LYS A 70 8.72 5.60 -14.45
CA LYS A 70 7.27 5.74 -14.60
C LYS A 70 6.58 5.99 -13.25
N ILE A 71 6.96 5.25 -12.21
CA ILE A 71 6.42 5.43 -10.85
C ILE A 71 6.78 6.81 -10.30
N ASP A 72 8.03 7.27 -10.45
CA ASP A 72 8.46 8.59 -9.99
C ASP A 72 7.63 9.72 -10.62
N ILE A 73 7.37 9.65 -11.93
CA ILE A 73 6.51 10.59 -12.65
C ILE A 73 5.08 10.55 -12.09
N ALA A 74 4.49 9.35 -12.02
CA ALA A 74 3.10 9.18 -11.57
C ALA A 74 2.90 9.69 -10.14
N VAL A 75 3.83 9.39 -9.23
CA VAL A 75 3.79 9.84 -7.82
C VAL A 75 3.87 11.35 -7.74
N GLN A 76 4.80 11.99 -8.47
CA GLN A 76 4.97 13.44 -8.42
C GLN A 76 3.72 14.17 -8.93
N VAL A 77 3.17 13.73 -10.06
CA VAL A 77 1.97 14.32 -10.67
C VAL A 77 0.76 14.13 -9.76
N LEU A 78 0.53 12.90 -9.28
CA LEU A 78 -0.61 12.59 -8.43
C LEU A 78 -0.52 13.33 -7.09
N PHE A 79 0.66 13.38 -6.47
CA PHE A 79 0.89 14.17 -5.27
C PHE A 79 0.53 15.64 -5.48
N ALA A 80 1.00 16.26 -6.57
CA ALA A 80 0.72 17.66 -6.87
C ALA A 80 -0.78 17.92 -7.04
N ALA A 81 -1.50 17.02 -7.72
CA ALA A 81 -2.95 17.11 -7.90
C ALA A 81 -3.70 17.02 -6.56
N VAL A 82 -3.36 16.07 -5.71
CA VAL A 82 -4.00 15.87 -4.39
C VAL A 82 -3.66 17.01 -3.44
N LYS A 83 -2.40 17.44 -3.40
CA LYS A 83 -1.96 18.59 -2.58
C LYS A 83 -2.69 19.87 -2.97
N LYS A 84 -2.91 20.09 -4.27
CA LYS A 84 -3.66 21.25 -4.79
C LYS A 84 -5.14 21.20 -4.41
N ASP A 85 -5.74 20.02 -4.41
CA ASP A 85 -7.12 19.81 -3.95
C ASP A 85 -7.28 20.13 -2.46
N GLY A 86 -6.26 19.78 -1.65
CA GLY A 86 -6.19 20.11 -0.24
C GLY A 86 -6.96 19.14 0.67
N ARG A 87 -7.63 18.12 0.11
CA ARG A 87 -8.26 17.05 0.90
C ARG A 87 -7.20 16.26 1.67
N LEU A 88 -7.38 16.21 2.99
CA LEU A 88 -6.58 15.36 3.88
C LEU A 88 -7.20 13.97 4.02
N GLY A 89 -6.39 12.97 4.36
CA GLY A 89 -6.86 11.62 4.71
C GLY A 89 -7.41 10.81 3.54
N ALA A 90 -7.02 11.13 2.31
CA ALA A 90 -7.47 10.43 1.09
C ALA A 90 -6.56 9.25 0.71
N CYS A 91 -5.92 8.58 1.67
CA CYS A 91 -4.92 7.54 1.40
C CYS A 91 -5.47 6.38 0.55
N VAL A 92 -6.62 5.81 0.95
CA VAL A 92 -7.25 4.69 0.22
C VAL A 92 -7.58 5.08 -1.23
N ASP A 93 -8.21 6.24 -1.41
CA ASP A 93 -8.58 6.74 -2.73
C ASP A 93 -7.34 6.94 -3.62
N VAL A 94 -6.33 7.64 -3.10
CA VAL A 94 -5.12 7.99 -3.86
C VAL A 94 -4.26 6.77 -4.17
N SER A 95 -4.11 5.83 -3.23
CA SER A 95 -3.39 4.58 -3.49
C SER A 95 -4.13 3.70 -4.50
N GLY A 96 -5.47 3.68 -4.45
CA GLY A 96 -6.30 3.00 -5.46
C GLY A 96 -6.15 3.61 -6.86
N MET A 97 -6.21 4.95 -6.97
CA MET A 97 -5.94 5.67 -8.22
C MET A 97 -4.56 5.31 -8.76
N LEU A 98 -3.53 5.40 -7.92
CA LEU A 98 -2.15 5.11 -8.32
C LEU A 98 -2.01 3.66 -8.80
N GLY A 99 -2.52 2.68 -8.04
CA GLY A 99 -2.44 1.27 -8.44
C GLY A 99 -3.00 1.02 -9.84
N ARG A 100 -4.19 1.56 -10.13
CA ARG A 100 -4.81 1.44 -11.47
C ARG A 100 -4.06 2.19 -12.57
N MET A 101 -3.44 3.32 -12.26
CA MET A 101 -2.54 4.02 -13.19
C MET A 101 -1.28 3.18 -13.49
N LEU A 102 -0.71 2.53 -12.48
CA LEU A 102 0.47 1.67 -12.64
C LEU A 102 0.15 0.40 -13.45
N ASP A 103 -1.03 -0.20 -13.25
CA ASP A 103 -1.50 -1.31 -14.10
C ASP A 103 -1.51 -0.90 -15.58
N ARG A 104 -2.08 0.27 -15.88
CA ARG A 104 -2.14 0.82 -17.25
C ARG A 104 -0.76 1.10 -17.84
N LEU A 105 0.22 1.43 -17.01
CA LEU A 105 1.62 1.65 -17.41
C LEU A 105 2.41 0.35 -17.62
N GLY A 106 1.79 -0.81 -17.38
CA GLY A 106 2.43 -2.11 -17.45
C GLY A 106 3.36 -2.37 -16.26
N ILE A 107 3.03 -1.84 -15.08
CA ILE A 107 3.84 -1.98 -13.87
C ILE A 107 3.14 -2.91 -12.87
N TRP A 108 3.82 -4.00 -12.53
CA TRP A 108 3.46 -4.88 -11.42
C TRP A 108 3.41 -4.08 -10.13
N ASN A 109 2.26 -4.08 -9.47
CA ASN A 109 2.05 -3.37 -8.21
C ASN A 109 0.93 -4.04 -7.42
N TYR A 110 0.75 -3.66 -6.16
CA TYR A 110 -0.49 -3.91 -5.44
C TYR A 110 -0.76 -2.80 -4.43
N VAL A 111 -2.04 -2.61 -4.08
CA VAL A 111 -2.46 -1.67 -3.03
C VAL A 111 -2.58 -2.42 -1.71
N ALA A 112 -2.00 -1.87 -0.65
CA ALA A 112 -2.00 -2.43 0.68
C ALA A 112 -2.71 -1.50 1.66
N THR A 113 -3.60 -2.06 2.47
CA THR A 113 -4.03 -1.41 3.71
C THR A 113 -2.99 -1.71 4.78
N THR A 114 -2.55 -0.67 5.46
CA THR A 114 -1.48 -0.71 6.45
C THR A 114 -1.87 0.05 7.70
N THR A 115 -1.34 -0.35 8.86
CA THR A 115 -1.19 0.63 9.94
C THR A 115 0.09 1.43 9.70
N LEU A 116 0.10 2.67 10.18
CA LEU A 116 1.27 3.54 10.09
C LEU A 116 1.62 4.05 11.48
N THR A 117 2.85 3.79 11.91
CA THR A 117 3.45 4.44 13.08
C THR A 117 4.58 5.35 12.62
N ILE A 118 4.52 6.62 13.01
CA ILE A 118 5.53 7.63 12.70
C ILE A 118 6.22 8.03 14.00
N GLU A 119 7.50 7.69 14.10
CA GLU A 119 8.39 8.13 15.16
C GLU A 119 9.12 9.38 14.67
N PHE A 120 8.81 10.53 15.29
CA PHE A 120 9.43 11.81 14.97
C PHE A 120 10.78 11.96 15.70
N PRO A 121 11.69 12.81 15.18
CA PRO A 121 12.91 13.16 15.90
C PRO A 121 12.59 13.78 17.26
N VAL A 122 13.55 13.67 18.20
CA VAL A 122 13.44 14.30 19.53
C VAL A 122 13.19 15.81 19.42
N SER A 123 13.76 16.46 18.41
CA SER A 123 13.58 17.89 18.12
C SER A 123 12.15 18.30 17.79
N ALA A 124 11.26 17.35 17.43
CA ALA A 124 9.87 17.61 17.16
C ALA A 124 9.00 17.78 18.43
N ASP A 125 9.55 17.45 19.62
CA ASP A 125 8.88 17.55 20.93
C ASP A 125 7.44 17.03 20.91
N ARG A 126 7.27 15.82 20.38
CA ARG A 126 5.95 15.17 20.23
C ARG A 126 6.04 13.66 20.35
N PRO A 127 4.95 13.01 20.82
CA PRO A 127 4.87 11.55 20.79
C PRO A 127 4.78 11.03 19.35
N PRO A 128 5.02 9.72 19.15
CA PRO A 128 4.73 9.06 17.88
C PRO A 128 3.28 9.29 17.43
N GLN A 129 3.09 9.40 16.12
CA GLN A 129 1.75 9.40 15.51
C GLN A 129 1.39 7.98 15.10
N HIS A 130 0.17 7.57 15.39
CA HIS A 130 -0.39 6.29 14.97
C HIS A 130 -1.59 6.48 14.05
N PHE A 131 -1.71 5.59 13.07
CA PHE A 131 -2.87 5.36 12.23
C PHE A 131 -3.24 3.88 12.40
N TRP A 132 -4.14 3.60 13.34
CA TRP A 132 -4.47 2.24 13.79
C TRP A 132 -5.56 1.60 12.94
N THR A 133 -5.57 0.25 12.93
CA THR A 133 -6.71 -0.53 12.39
C THR A 133 -7.84 -0.62 13.41
N PHE A 134 -7.50 -0.78 14.69
CA PHE A 134 -8.47 -0.83 15.79
C PHE A 134 -8.40 0.46 16.60
N ASP A 135 -9.38 1.34 16.40
CA ASP A 135 -9.39 2.65 17.02
C ASP A 135 -10.74 3.00 17.67
N VAL A 136 -10.75 4.05 18.50
CA VAL A 136 -11.95 4.62 19.15
C VAL A 136 -12.22 6.03 18.65
N GLY A 137 -13.50 6.41 18.57
CA GLY A 137 -13.93 7.76 18.20
C GLY A 137 -14.33 7.89 16.73
N SER A 138 -13.92 8.99 16.08
CA SER A 138 -14.07 9.15 14.63
C SER A 138 -13.10 8.18 13.96
N PHE A 139 -13.61 7.03 13.52
CA PHE A 139 -12.83 5.99 12.84
C PHE A 139 -12.01 6.58 11.69
N THR A 140 -10.77 6.95 11.96
CA THR A 140 -9.80 7.26 10.91
C THR A 140 -9.45 5.91 10.31
N ALA A 141 -9.76 5.71 9.03
CA ALA A 141 -9.38 4.48 8.36
C ALA A 141 -7.87 4.23 8.56
N ALA A 142 -7.49 2.96 8.59
CA ALA A 142 -6.09 2.58 8.48
C ALA A 142 -5.44 3.27 7.26
N HIS A 143 -4.12 3.32 7.23
CA HIS A 143 -3.39 3.97 6.15
C HIS A 143 -3.32 3.08 4.90
N ALA A 144 -3.08 3.65 3.71
CA ALA A 144 -2.94 2.88 2.49
C ALA A 144 -1.67 3.28 1.72
N ILE A 145 -1.01 2.29 1.13
CA ILE A 145 0.18 2.46 0.31
C ILE A 145 0.09 1.61 -0.96
N VAL A 146 0.94 1.92 -1.93
CA VAL A 146 1.21 1.05 -3.08
C VAL A 146 2.57 0.40 -2.89
N VAL A 147 2.69 -0.84 -3.35
CA VAL A 147 3.96 -1.57 -3.45
C VAL A 147 4.17 -1.86 -4.93
N ALA A 148 5.26 -1.37 -5.51
CA ALA A 148 5.51 -1.45 -6.95
C ALA A 148 7.02 -1.54 -7.21
N PRO A 149 7.57 -2.71 -7.58
CA PRO A 149 9.00 -2.88 -7.82
C PRO A 149 9.55 -1.83 -8.81
N PRO A 150 10.69 -1.18 -8.50
CA PRO A 150 11.63 -1.52 -7.43
C PRO A 150 11.31 -0.93 -6.04
N PHE A 151 10.20 -0.21 -5.88
CA PHE A 151 9.84 0.42 -4.62
C PHE A 151 9.05 -0.52 -3.70
N CYS A 152 9.57 -0.67 -2.48
CA CYS A 152 8.94 -1.41 -1.39
C CYS A 152 7.88 -0.56 -0.67
N VAL A 153 7.91 0.76 -0.77
CA VAL A 153 6.86 1.63 -0.22
C VAL A 153 6.66 2.79 -1.19
N VAL A 154 5.43 2.98 -1.63
CA VAL A 154 4.98 4.16 -2.37
C VAL A 154 3.75 4.72 -1.64
N ASP A 155 3.96 5.81 -0.92
CA ASP A 155 2.95 6.50 -0.14
C ASP A 155 2.91 7.98 -0.54
N VAL A 156 1.92 8.29 -1.37
CA VAL A 156 1.65 9.63 -1.89
C VAL A 156 1.06 10.55 -0.81
N THR A 157 0.51 9.99 0.27
CA THR A 157 -0.38 10.71 1.17
C THR A 157 0.11 10.83 2.60
N ALA A 158 1.29 10.29 2.94
CA ALA A 158 1.89 10.41 4.27
C ALA A 158 1.76 11.84 4.82
N ALA A 159 2.36 12.83 4.15
CA ALA A 159 2.29 14.22 4.59
C ALA A 159 0.91 14.90 4.43
N LEU A 160 -0.05 14.22 3.81
CA LEU A 160 -1.41 14.71 3.55
C LEU A 160 -2.46 14.02 4.44
N GLN A 161 -2.03 13.36 5.52
CA GLN A 161 -2.93 12.88 6.56
C GLN A 161 -3.38 14.02 7.50
N ALA A 162 -4.45 13.77 8.26
CA ALA A 162 -4.85 14.67 9.34
C ALA A 162 -3.88 14.51 10.52
N TYR A 163 -3.17 15.59 10.87
CA TYR A 163 -2.25 15.63 12.00
C TYR A 163 -2.68 16.70 12.99
N GLU A 164 -2.58 16.42 14.28
CA GLU A 164 -2.86 17.41 15.34
C GLU A 164 -1.90 18.61 15.30
N ARG A 165 -0.68 18.38 14.82
CA ARG A 165 0.38 19.39 14.68
C ARG A 165 1.04 19.27 13.31
N PRO A 166 1.48 20.39 12.69
CA PRO A 166 2.17 20.36 11.40
C PRO A 166 3.35 19.38 11.37
N VAL A 167 3.46 18.62 10.28
CA VAL A 167 4.48 17.57 10.10
C VAL A 167 5.44 17.81 8.94
N LEU A 168 5.21 18.85 8.12
CA LEU A 168 5.95 19.08 6.88
C LEU A 168 7.46 19.34 7.09
N ASN A 169 7.88 19.69 8.30
CA ASN A 169 9.29 19.83 8.65
C ASN A 169 9.98 18.48 8.96
N PHE A 170 9.21 17.41 9.15
CA PHE A 170 9.68 16.10 9.59
C PHE A 170 9.34 14.97 8.62
N LEU A 171 8.42 15.22 7.68
CA LEU A 171 8.02 14.28 6.64
C LEU A 171 8.26 14.90 5.26
N PRO A 172 8.77 14.12 4.29
CA PRO A 172 8.81 14.55 2.92
C PRO A 172 7.39 14.65 2.35
N ASN A 173 7.27 15.32 1.20
CA ASN A 173 6.00 15.44 0.47
C ASN A 173 5.31 14.08 0.27
N PHE A 174 6.06 13.06 -0.14
CA PHE A 174 5.61 11.68 -0.30
C PHE A 174 6.76 10.74 0.06
N ILE A 175 6.45 9.47 0.32
CA ILE A 175 7.44 8.43 0.63
C ILE A 175 7.53 7.49 -0.55
N VAL A 176 8.71 7.40 -1.14
CA VAL A 176 9.04 6.40 -2.16
C VAL A 176 10.36 5.77 -1.73
N SER A 177 10.37 4.45 -1.52
CA SER A 177 11.55 3.78 -0.98
C SER A 177 11.82 2.43 -1.65
N GLU A 178 13.03 2.26 -2.18
CA GLU A 178 13.52 1.01 -2.78
C GLU A 178 13.95 0.00 -1.71
N THR A 179 14.18 0.46 -0.48
CA THR A 179 14.66 -0.35 0.62
C THR A 179 13.77 -0.21 1.84
N PHE A 180 13.77 -1.22 2.69
CA PHE A 180 13.15 -1.15 3.99
C PHE A 180 13.90 -2.08 4.94
N THR A 181 13.77 -1.79 6.23
CA THR A 181 14.14 -2.74 7.28
C THR A 181 12.90 -3.55 7.61
N SER A 182 13.00 -4.89 7.49
CA SER A 182 11.93 -5.78 7.96
C SER A 182 11.77 -5.60 9.46
N ALA A 183 10.56 -5.27 9.90
CA ALA A 183 10.24 -5.03 11.29
C ALA A 183 9.27 -6.08 11.80
N SER A 184 9.32 -6.37 13.10
CA SER A 184 8.19 -7.01 13.78
C SER A 184 7.12 -5.96 14.07
N TRP A 185 5.87 -6.37 13.99
CA TRP A 185 4.77 -5.58 14.53
C TRP A 185 4.59 -5.89 16.02
N LYS A 186 4.08 -4.92 16.76
CA LYS A 186 3.63 -5.04 18.15
C LYS A 186 2.15 -4.64 18.25
N PRO A 187 1.42 -5.06 19.30
CA PRO A 187 0.00 -4.73 19.45
C PRO A 187 -0.31 -3.23 19.35
N GLU A 188 0.60 -2.38 19.83
CA GLU A 188 0.51 -0.91 19.79
C GLU A 188 0.59 -0.34 18.37
N ASP A 189 1.09 -1.11 17.40
CA ASP A 189 1.07 -0.70 15.99
C ASP A 189 -0.31 -0.89 15.37
N LEU A 190 -1.14 -1.75 15.95
CA LEU A 190 -2.44 -2.16 15.39
C LEU A 190 -3.63 -1.53 16.09
N MET A 191 -3.50 -1.27 17.39
CA MET A 191 -4.62 -0.92 18.25
C MET A 191 -4.33 0.29 19.12
N ASN A 192 -5.35 1.15 19.23
CA ASN A 192 -5.37 2.26 20.16
C ASN A 192 -5.01 1.81 21.59
N HIS A 193 -4.10 2.56 22.22
CA HIS A 193 -3.59 2.22 23.55
C HIS A 193 -4.68 2.10 24.63
N GLN A 194 -5.80 2.82 24.52
CA GLN A 194 -6.91 2.69 25.46
C GLN A 194 -7.66 1.36 25.29
N MET A 195 -7.92 0.96 24.04
CA MET A 195 -8.53 -0.34 23.74
C MET A 195 -7.62 -1.49 24.17
N LEU A 196 -6.33 -1.36 23.88
CA LEU A 196 -5.34 -2.41 24.14
C LEU A 196 -5.29 -2.80 25.63
N ARG A 197 -5.50 -1.85 26.55
CA ARG A 197 -5.57 -2.12 28.00
C ARG A 197 -6.67 -3.09 28.40
N SER A 198 -7.74 -3.18 27.60
CA SER A 198 -8.88 -4.07 27.89
C SER A 198 -8.68 -5.50 27.36
N ILE A 199 -7.73 -5.71 26.43
CA ILE A 199 -7.53 -6.99 25.76
C ILE A 199 -7.17 -8.14 26.69
N PRO A 200 -6.25 -7.99 27.67
CA PRO A 200 -5.94 -9.08 28.58
C PRO A 200 -7.14 -9.57 29.39
N LEU A 201 -8.05 -8.67 29.75
CA LEU A 201 -9.26 -9.01 30.53
C LEU A 201 -10.28 -9.78 29.70
N GLN A 202 -10.44 -9.44 28.41
CA GLN A 202 -11.46 -10.04 27.54
C GLN A 202 -10.96 -11.29 26.79
N PHE A 203 -9.68 -11.31 26.39
CA PHE A 203 -9.12 -12.33 25.51
C PHE A 203 -7.86 -13.01 26.08
N GLY A 204 -7.39 -12.60 27.26
CA GLY A 204 -6.15 -13.09 27.87
C GLY A 204 -4.90 -12.44 27.30
N ASN A 205 -4.76 -12.39 25.97
CA ASN A 205 -3.68 -11.69 25.27
C ASN A 205 -4.10 -11.25 23.85
N PHE A 206 -3.26 -10.40 23.25
CA PHE A 206 -3.52 -9.81 21.94
C PHE A 206 -3.48 -10.82 20.79
N ASP A 207 -2.59 -11.81 20.83
CA ASP A 207 -2.56 -12.87 19.80
C ASP A 207 -3.86 -13.68 19.77
N THR A 208 -4.45 -13.93 20.94
CA THR A 208 -5.72 -14.65 21.07
C THR A 208 -6.88 -13.82 20.54
N PHE A 209 -6.86 -12.50 20.80
CA PHE A 209 -7.78 -11.56 20.18
C PHE A 209 -7.69 -11.66 18.65
N LEU A 210 -6.51 -11.42 18.06
CA LEU A 210 -6.33 -11.46 16.61
C LEU A 210 -6.73 -12.79 15.98
N LYS A 211 -6.34 -13.92 16.57
CA LYS A 211 -6.71 -15.26 16.06
C LYS A 211 -8.21 -15.49 16.04
N ARG A 212 -8.95 -14.90 16.97
CA ARG A 212 -10.40 -15.09 17.10
C ARG A 212 -11.19 -14.10 16.25
N THR A 213 -10.78 -12.84 16.21
CA THR A 213 -11.55 -11.76 15.58
C THR A 213 -11.09 -11.45 14.16
N ASN A 214 -9.79 -11.56 13.89
CA ASN A 214 -9.17 -11.15 12.63
C ASN A 214 -8.10 -12.16 12.15
N PRO A 215 -8.42 -13.46 12.02
CA PRO A 215 -7.45 -14.47 11.60
C PRO A 215 -6.89 -14.23 10.19
N GLN A 216 -7.68 -13.58 9.32
CA GLN A 216 -7.27 -13.23 7.96
C GLN A 216 -6.19 -12.14 7.96
N MET A 217 -6.42 -11.05 8.72
CA MET A 217 -5.42 -10.00 8.92
C MET A 217 -4.10 -10.57 9.45
N LEU A 218 -4.17 -11.50 10.41
CA LEU A 218 -2.99 -12.18 10.95
C LEU A 218 -2.27 -13.04 9.89
N SER A 219 -2.99 -13.61 8.93
CA SER A 219 -2.41 -14.35 7.80
C SER A 219 -1.63 -13.42 6.88
N VAL A 220 -2.23 -12.28 6.50
CA VAL A 220 -1.59 -11.26 5.66
C VAL A 220 -0.31 -10.74 6.32
N MET A 221 -0.38 -10.35 7.59
CA MET A 221 0.78 -9.83 8.34
C MET A 221 1.94 -10.83 8.47
N LYS A 222 1.66 -12.14 8.35
CA LYS A 222 2.71 -13.18 8.31
C LYS A 222 3.28 -13.37 6.92
N ALA A 223 2.44 -13.22 5.89
CA ALA A 223 2.84 -13.40 4.51
C ALA A 223 3.60 -12.19 3.95
N LEU A 224 3.24 -10.98 4.38
CA LEU A 224 3.81 -9.72 3.94
C LEU A 224 4.45 -9.02 5.14
N PRO A 225 5.79 -8.86 5.17
CA PRO A 225 6.49 -8.32 6.33
C PRO A 225 6.17 -6.84 6.56
N ALA A 226 6.14 -6.43 7.83
CA ALA A 226 6.08 -5.00 8.16
C ALA A 226 7.35 -4.29 7.69
N ARG A 227 7.17 -3.05 7.24
CA ARG A 227 8.20 -2.28 6.55
C ARG A 227 8.52 -1.03 7.33
N GLN A 228 9.78 -0.91 7.74
CA GLN A 228 10.28 0.32 8.34
C GLN A 228 11.17 1.05 7.34
N VAL A 229 10.87 2.34 7.13
CA VAL A 229 11.66 3.25 6.31
C VAL A 229 12.02 4.49 7.14
N SER A 230 13.16 5.11 6.85
CA SER A 230 13.61 6.31 7.55
C SER A 230 13.78 7.46 6.56
N HIS A 231 13.42 8.66 7.01
CA HIS A 231 13.66 9.91 6.32
C HIS A 231 14.30 10.89 7.30
N GLY A 232 15.61 11.07 7.18
CA GLY A 232 16.40 11.70 8.22
C GLY A 232 16.26 10.93 9.54
N GLU A 233 15.89 11.62 10.60
CA GLU A 233 15.63 11.04 11.92
C GLU A 233 14.19 10.56 12.11
N THR A 234 13.28 10.86 11.18
CA THR A 234 11.89 10.38 11.24
C THR A 234 11.83 8.94 10.71
N THR A 235 11.16 8.06 11.47
CA THR A 235 10.96 6.67 11.07
C THR A 235 9.48 6.39 10.85
N LEU A 236 9.17 5.72 9.75
CA LEU A 236 7.81 5.31 9.39
C LEU A 236 7.76 3.78 9.32
N LYS A 237 6.86 3.19 10.10
CA LYS A 237 6.64 1.75 10.12
C LYS A 237 5.24 1.43 9.62
N TYR A 238 5.19 0.68 8.52
CA TYR A 238 3.98 0.21 7.86
C TYR A 238 3.76 -1.27 8.19
N VAL A 239 2.63 -1.61 8.81
CA VAL A 239 2.24 -3.02 9.02
C VAL A 239 1.14 -3.35 8.03
N ILE A 240 1.41 -4.21 7.05
CA ILE A 240 0.41 -4.60 6.05
C ILE A 240 -0.62 -5.52 6.71
N VAL A 241 -1.87 -5.06 6.75
CA VAL A 241 -2.99 -5.75 7.42
C VAL A 241 -4.00 -6.33 6.44
N ALA A 242 -4.07 -5.79 5.22
CA ALA A 242 -4.86 -6.33 4.13
C ALA A 242 -4.28 -5.91 2.77
N VAL A 243 -4.65 -6.63 1.72
CA VAL A 243 -4.39 -6.28 0.33
C VAL A 243 -5.71 -5.88 -0.29
N GLY A 244 -5.74 -4.76 -1.00
CA GLY A 244 -6.95 -4.24 -1.61
C GLY A 244 -6.85 -2.75 -1.92
N GLY A 245 -7.51 -2.36 -3.00
CA GLY A 245 -7.64 -0.98 -3.47
C GLY A 245 -8.96 -0.83 -4.22
N THR A 246 -8.96 -0.05 -5.29
CA THR A 246 -10.16 0.14 -6.12
C THR A 246 -10.47 -1.12 -6.95
N ILE A 247 -11.69 -1.63 -6.83
CA ILE A 247 -12.15 -2.85 -7.54
C ILE A 247 -12.32 -2.55 -9.03
N GLU A 248 -12.68 -1.33 -9.37
CA GLU A 248 -12.89 -0.90 -10.74
C GLU A 248 -11.57 -0.67 -11.49
N PRO A 249 -11.52 -0.95 -12.81
CA PRO A 249 -10.45 -0.46 -13.69
C PRO A 249 -10.32 1.07 -13.64
N LEU A 250 -9.23 1.61 -14.19
CA LEU A 250 -8.89 3.05 -14.11
C LEU A 250 -10.05 3.98 -14.52
N GLU A 251 -10.80 3.63 -15.57
CA GLU A 251 -11.97 4.37 -16.06
C GLU A 251 -13.13 4.41 -15.05
N GLY A 252 -13.26 3.36 -14.24
CA GLY A 252 -14.29 3.24 -13.21
C GLY A 252 -13.90 3.87 -11.87
N VAL A 253 -12.67 4.37 -11.72
CA VAL A 253 -12.22 5.11 -10.53
C VAL A 253 -12.82 6.53 -10.54
N VAL A 254 -14.10 6.61 -10.18
CA VAL A 254 -14.91 7.85 -10.25
C VAL A 254 -15.25 8.44 -8.87
N GLY A 255 -14.81 7.80 -7.78
CA GLY A 255 -15.09 8.23 -6.41
C GLY A 255 -14.44 9.57 -6.06
N TYR A 256 -13.16 9.55 -5.70
CA TYR A 256 -12.40 10.77 -5.44
C TYR A 256 -11.93 11.43 -6.74
N LYS A 257 -12.09 12.76 -6.83
CA LYS A 257 -11.71 13.56 -8.00
C LYS A 257 -10.90 14.79 -7.58
N PRO A 258 -9.58 14.69 -7.42
CA PRO A 258 -8.73 15.83 -7.07
C PRO A 258 -8.95 16.99 -8.05
N CYS A 259 -9.31 18.16 -7.54
CA CYS A 259 -9.65 19.34 -8.34
C CYS A 259 -10.74 19.07 -9.40
N GLY A 260 -11.69 18.17 -9.11
CA GLY A 260 -12.77 17.78 -10.02
C GLY A 260 -12.37 16.86 -11.17
N ARG A 261 -11.12 16.37 -11.21
CA ARG A 261 -10.60 15.50 -12.29
C ARG A 261 -10.60 14.04 -11.85
N THR A 262 -11.02 13.14 -12.75
CA THR A 262 -10.98 11.69 -12.49
C THR A 262 -9.55 11.16 -12.52
N ALA A 263 -9.35 9.94 -12.00
CA ALA A 263 -8.07 9.24 -12.11
C ALA A 263 -7.61 9.12 -13.57
N LEU A 264 -8.53 8.70 -14.46
CA LEU A 264 -8.26 8.61 -15.89
C LEU A 264 -7.84 9.96 -16.50
N THR A 265 -8.53 11.05 -16.14
CA THR A 265 -8.20 12.39 -16.65
C THR A 265 -6.80 12.84 -16.24
N ILE A 266 -6.41 12.61 -14.99
CA ILE A 266 -5.05 12.91 -14.51
C ILE A 266 -4.03 12.05 -15.24
N PHE A 267 -4.34 10.76 -15.42
CA PHE A 267 -3.48 9.82 -16.12
C PHE A 267 -3.20 10.25 -17.57
N ASP A 268 -4.25 10.44 -18.37
CA ASP A 268 -4.13 10.72 -19.81
C ASP A 268 -3.50 12.09 -20.10
N GLN A 269 -3.76 13.09 -19.26
CA GLN A 269 -3.36 14.47 -19.53
C GLN A 269 -2.03 14.86 -18.90
N ASP A 270 -1.68 14.27 -17.75
CA ASP A 270 -0.55 14.74 -16.95
C ASP A 270 0.53 13.67 -16.76
N ILE A 271 0.18 12.38 -16.75
CA ILE A 271 1.14 11.29 -16.51
C ILE A 271 1.63 10.70 -17.83
N LEU A 272 0.71 10.22 -18.66
CA LEU A 272 1.04 9.50 -19.89
C LEU A 272 1.94 10.33 -20.84
N PRO A 273 1.69 11.64 -21.08
CA PRO A 273 2.55 12.44 -21.94
C PRO A 273 3.98 12.55 -21.42
N LEU A 274 4.17 12.63 -20.09
CA LEU A 274 5.50 12.69 -19.48
C LEU A 274 6.22 11.34 -19.56
N VAL A 275 5.47 10.24 -19.47
CA VAL A 275 6.03 8.89 -19.60
C VAL A 275 6.49 8.62 -21.04
N GLU A 276 5.71 9.01 -22.05
CA GLU A 276 5.99 8.75 -23.46
C GLU A 276 7.04 9.69 -24.08
N CYS A 277 7.17 10.93 -23.60
CA CYS A 277 8.14 11.89 -24.13
C CYS A 277 9.56 11.77 -23.54
N SER A 278 9.80 10.88 -22.57
CA SER A 278 11.09 10.75 -21.87
C SER A 278 11.85 9.49 -22.25
#